data_AF-A0A4R4T0P3-F1
#
_entry.id   AF-A0A4R4T0P3-F1
#
_cell.length_a   1.000
_cell.length_b   1.000
_cell.length_c   1.000
_cell.angle_alpha   90.00
_cell.angle_beta   90.00
_cell.angle_gamma   90.00
#
_symmetry.space_group_name_H-M   'P 1'
#
loop_
_entity.id
_entity.type
_entity.pdbx_description
1 polymer ?
#
loop_
_entity_poly.entity_id
_entity_poly.type
_entity_poly.pdbx_seq_one_letter_code
_entity_poly.pdbx_strand_id
1 'polypeptide(L)'
;MVGLLAHRVRPMTSAAVAGAGCVVWTLHGHIGELLNLPAMVALYHVALAGDRRRSLWVGALAALLAGGAAVAAGQEEGSAVPSPVLEMVVPLVPLLLGEAVRGRRELVRHALAEREREAERRVREERMRIARELHDIVAHTVSAMTVHAGVALEALDRRPEVARTALRQVRESGREAVAELRATVTVLREAGPAAPVGPAPGLDQLPELVERLAGGALRVTLRRAGA
;
A
#
# COMPACT_ATOMS: atom_id res chain seq x y z
N MET A 1 17.71 9.47 7.39
CA MET A 1 17.14 8.59 8.44
C MET A 1 17.44 9.06 9.87
N VAL A 2 17.76 10.34 10.12
CA VAL A 2 18.07 10.89 11.46
C VAL A 2 16.94 11.77 12.02
N GLY A 3 16.07 12.32 11.15
CA GLY A 3 14.95 13.19 11.57
C GLY A 3 13.77 12.47 12.24
N LEU A 4 13.58 11.16 12.01
CA LEU A 4 12.43 10.40 12.56
C LEU A 4 12.67 9.90 14.00
N LEU A 5 13.93 9.79 14.44
CA LEU A 5 14.24 9.40 15.82
C LEU A 5 14.06 10.56 16.80
N ALA A 6 14.23 11.81 16.36
CA ALA A 6 13.97 13.01 17.18
C ALA A 6 12.49 13.19 17.56
N HIS A 7 11.57 12.57 16.82
CA HIS A 7 10.14 12.67 17.09
C HIS A 7 9.67 11.75 18.23
N ARG A 8 10.48 10.76 18.65
CA ARG A 8 10.16 9.91 19.81
C ARG A 8 10.58 10.49 21.16
N VAL A 9 11.50 11.46 21.18
CA VAL A 9 12.14 11.93 22.43
C VAL A 9 11.58 13.27 22.93
N ARG A 10 10.71 13.95 22.16
CA ARG A 10 10.18 15.28 22.49
C ARG A 10 8.74 15.40 23.01
N PRO A 11 8.00 14.33 23.43
CA PRO A 11 6.68 14.51 24.03
C PRO A 11 6.77 15.07 25.47
N MET A 12 7.86 14.80 26.21
CA MET A 12 8.06 15.35 27.55
C MET A 12 8.42 16.83 27.52
N THR A 13 9.20 17.28 26.53
CA THR A 13 9.54 18.71 26.38
C THR A 13 8.33 19.53 25.98
N SER A 14 7.44 19.02 25.12
CA SER A 14 6.21 19.73 24.77
C SER A 14 5.21 19.77 25.95
N ALA A 15 5.13 18.70 26.74
CA ALA A 15 4.29 18.67 27.95
C ALA A 15 4.82 19.62 29.04
N ALA A 16 6.15 19.67 29.25
CA ALA A 16 6.78 20.57 30.20
C ALA A 16 6.61 22.05 29.79
N VAL A 17 6.73 22.36 28.51
CA VAL A 17 6.50 23.72 27.97
C VAL A 17 5.03 24.11 28.07
N ALA A 18 4.10 23.18 27.80
CA ALA A 18 2.66 23.41 27.97
C ALA A 18 2.29 23.68 29.43
N GLY A 19 2.81 22.87 30.34
CA GLY A 19 2.60 23.02 31.78
C GLY A 19 3.20 24.30 32.33
N ALA A 20 4.45 24.61 31.96
CA ALA A 20 5.12 25.85 32.37
C ALA A 20 4.39 27.09 31.82
N GLY A 21 3.94 27.07 30.57
CA GLY A 21 3.15 28.15 29.99
C GLY A 21 1.81 28.36 30.68
N CYS A 22 1.13 27.28 31.08
CA CYS A 22 -0.14 27.34 31.80
C CYS A 22 0.04 27.92 33.22
N VAL A 23 1.10 27.53 33.93
CA VAL A 23 1.45 28.03 35.27
C VAL A 23 1.90 29.50 35.23
N VAL A 24 2.73 29.90 34.27
CA VAL A 24 3.18 31.29 34.12
C VAL A 24 2.02 32.22 33.76
N TRP A 25 1.09 31.75 32.93
CA TRP A 25 -0.09 32.52 32.52
C TRP A 25 -1.11 32.72 33.64
N THR A 26 -1.34 31.69 34.47
CA THR A 26 -2.23 31.77 35.64
C THR A 26 -1.66 32.67 36.75
N LEU A 27 -0.34 32.68 36.94
CA LEU A 27 0.32 33.55 37.92
C LEU A 27 0.27 35.05 37.57
N HIS A 28 0.00 35.43 36.31
CA HIS A 28 -0.08 36.84 35.90
C HIS A 28 -1.49 37.47 36.05
N GLY A 29 -2.43 36.78 36.72
CA GLY A 29 -3.74 37.36 37.05
C GLY A 29 -4.68 37.61 35.86
N HIS A 30 -4.34 37.12 34.66
CA HIS A 30 -5.17 37.22 33.46
C HIS A 30 -6.20 36.08 33.44
N ILE A 31 -7.04 36.06 34.46
CA ILE A 31 -8.18 35.14 34.59
C ILE A 31 -9.31 35.70 33.72
N GLY A 32 -9.74 34.93 32.71
CA GLY A 32 -10.91 35.29 31.91
C GLY A 32 -10.64 36.01 30.59
N GLU A 33 -9.40 36.27 30.19
CA GLU A 33 -9.16 36.59 28.77
C GLU A 33 -9.40 35.32 27.96
N LEU A 34 -10.50 35.35 27.18
CA LEU A 34 -10.69 34.43 26.08
C LEU A 34 -9.33 34.30 25.39
N LEU A 35 -8.89 33.06 25.18
CA LEU A 35 -7.85 32.73 24.20
C LEU A 35 -6.41 32.61 24.73
N ASN A 36 -6.20 31.76 25.74
CA ASN A 36 -4.91 31.08 25.94
C ASN A 36 -4.66 30.03 24.83
N LEU A 37 -4.64 30.49 23.57
CA LEU A 37 -4.35 29.70 22.36
C LEU A 37 -3.08 28.85 22.47
N PRO A 38 -1.94 29.35 22.99
CA PRO A 38 -0.73 28.53 23.03
C PRO A 38 -0.89 27.32 23.95
N ALA A 39 -1.60 27.43 25.08
CA ALA A 39 -1.88 26.28 25.95
C ALA A 39 -2.83 25.28 25.28
N MET A 40 -3.87 25.75 24.59
CA MET A 40 -4.81 24.90 23.85
C MET A 40 -4.13 24.16 22.70
N VAL A 41 -3.28 24.86 21.94
CA VAL A 41 -2.47 24.27 20.85
C VAL A 41 -1.49 23.23 21.40
N ALA A 42 -0.89 23.49 22.56
CA ALA A 42 0.03 22.55 23.18
C ALA A 42 -0.70 21.28 23.70
N LEU A 43 -1.86 21.42 24.33
CA LEU A 43 -2.70 20.29 24.74
C LEU A 43 -3.18 19.46 23.54
N TYR A 44 -3.62 20.12 22.47
CA TYR A 44 -3.98 19.47 21.21
C TYR A 44 -2.79 18.70 20.60
N HIS A 45 -1.59 19.29 20.62
CA HIS A 45 -0.38 18.62 20.15
C HIS A 45 0.01 17.42 21.02
N VAL A 46 -0.13 17.50 22.35
CA VAL A 46 0.07 16.36 23.25
C VAL A 46 -0.95 15.24 22.96
N ALA A 47 -2.22 15.61 22.77
CA ALA A 47 -3.29 14.69 22.35
C ALA A 47 -3.11 14.14 20.93
N LEU A 48 -2.22 14.71 20.11
CA LEU A 48 -1.80 14.13 18.83
C LEU A 48 -0.52 13.27 18.95
N ALA A 49 0.32 13.50 19.95
CA ALA A 49 1.69 12.99 20.02
C ALA A 49 1.92 11.71 20.86
N GLY A 50 1.06 11.36 21.83
CA GLY A 50 1.36 10.20 22.71
C GLY A 50 0.20 9.53 23.44
N ASP A 51 0.44 8.30 23.89
CA ASP A 51 -0.44 7.31 24.54
C ASP A 51 -1.69 7.86 25.24
N ARG A 52 -2.85 7.22 25.01
CA ARG A 52 -4.15 7.59 25.60
C ARG A 52 -4.09 7.78 27.12
N ARG A 53 -3.33 6.92 27.82
CA ARG A 53 -3.10 7.06 29.27
C ARG A 53 -2.38 8.36 29.63
N ARG A 54 -1.36 8.77 28.86
CA ARG A 54 -0.61 10.00 29.10
C ARG A 54 -1.44 11.24 28.78
N SER A 55 -2.24 11.21 27.70
CA SER A 55 -3.17 12.28 27.34
C SER A 55 -4.19 12.53 28.47
N LEU A 56 -4.75 11.46 29.03
CA LEU A 56 -5.67 11.52 30.17
C LEU A 56 -5.01 12.07 31.45
N TRP A 57 -3.81 11.60 31.80
CA TRP A 57 -3.08 12.10 32.98
C TRP A 57 -2.71 13.59 32.86
N VAL A 58 -2.23 14.01 31.69
CA VAL A 58 -1.87 15.43 31.43
C VAL A 58 -3.12 16.31 31.43
N GLY A 59 -4.22 15.84 30.86
CA GLY A 59 -5.49 16.55 30.90
C GLY A 59 -6.09 16.69 32.28
N ALA A 60 -6.06 15.61 33.07
CA ALA A 60 -6.52 15.63 34.46
C ALA A 60 -5.68 16.59 35.31
N LEU A 61 -4.35 16.58 35.14
CA LEU A 61 -3.45 17.50 35.84
C LEU A 61 -3.69 18.96 35.43
N ALA A 62 -3.85 19.24 34.14
CA ALA A 62 -4.14 20.59 33.65
C ALA A 62 -5.49 21.11 34.16
N ALA A 63 -6.53 20.25 34.19
CA ALA A 63 -7.84 20.60 34.73
C ALA A 63 -7.80 20.84 36.25
N LEU A 64 -7.04 20.04 37.00
CA LEU A 64 -6.82 20.22 38.45
C LEU A 64 -6.08 21.52 38.76
N LEU A 65 -5.03 21.82 38.00
CA LEU A 65 -4.25 23.05 38.18
C LEU A 65 -5.07 24.30 37.83
N ALA A 66 -5.82 24.28 36.73
CA ALA A 66 -6.70 25.37 36.34
C ALA A 66 -7.82 25.58 37.37
N GLY A 67 -8.53 24.52 37.77
CA GLY A 67 -9.58 24.61 38.79
C GLY A 67 -9.07 25.05 40.16
N GLY A 68 -7.89 24.57 40.57
CA GLY A 68 -7.25 24.97 41.83
C GLY A 68 -6.84 26.44 41.85
N ALA A 69 -6.29 26.95 40.74
CA ALA A 69 -5.95 28.36 40.58
C ALA A 69 -7.21 29.26 40.62
N ALA A 70 -8.30 28.84 39.97
CA ALA A 70 -9.58 29.55 39.99
C ALA A 70 -10.16 29.68 41.41
N VAL A 71 -10.11 28.59 42.19
CA VAL A 71 -10.59 28.58 43.59
C VAL A 71 -9.71 29.45 44.47
N ALA A 72 -8.39 29.44 44.28
CA ALA A 72 -7.46 30.27 45.03
C ALA A 72 -7.63 31.77 44.72
N ALA A 73 -7.93 32.12 43.47
CA ALA A 73 -8.15 33.51 43.04
C ALA A 73 -9.55 34.04 43.42
N GLY A 74 -10.57 33.19 43.47
CA GLY A 74 -11.93 33.54 43.92
C GLY A 74 -12.06 33.82 45.42
N GLN A 75 -10.98 33.67 46.20
CA GLN A 75 -10.91 34.10 47.61
C GLN A 75 -10.66 35.62 47.75
N GLU A 76 -10.35 36.34 46.65
CA GLU A 76 -10.27 37.80 46.66
C GLU A 76 -11.65 38.40 46.36
N GLU A 77 -12.27 38.99 47.40
CA GLU A 77 -13.61 39.60 47.39
C GLU A 77 -13.79 40.61 46.25
N GLY A 78 -14.46 40.21 45.17
CA GLY A 78 -15.00 41.14 44.16
C GLY A 78 -14.65 40.87 42.69
N SER A 79 -13.93 39.82 42.35
CA SER A 79 -13.63 39.51 40.95
C SER A 79 -14.76 38.72 40.26
N ALA A 80 -15.11 39.11 39.04
CA ALA A 80 -16.09 38.45 38.17
C ALA A 80 -15.52 37.14 37.57
N VAL A 81 -15.03 36.24 38.44
CA VAL A 81 -14.42 34.99 37.99
C VAL A 81 -15.51 34.10 37.41
N PRO A 82 -15.38 33.60 36.16
CA PRO A 82 -16.28 32.59 35.65
C PRO A 82 -16.28 31.35 36.55
N SER A 83 -17.41 30.64 36.62
CA SER A 83 -17.57 29.46 37.49
C SER A 83 -16.35 28.53 37.40
N PRO A 84 -15.75 28.09 38.52
CA PRO A 84 -14.57 27.21 38.53
C PRO A 84 -14.81 25.88 37.78
N VAL A 85 -16.08 25.50 37.60
CA VAL A 85 -16.49 24.36 36.77
C VAL A 85 -16.14 24.60 35.29
N LEU A 86 -16.32 25.82 34.79
CA LEU A 86 -16.01 26.16 33.39
C LEU A 86 -14.51 26.06 33.13
N GLU A 87 -13.66 26.53 34.06
CA GLU A 87 -12.21 26.47 33.93
C GLU A 87 -11.64 25.04 33.94
N MET A 88 -12.31 24.10 34.62
CA MET A 88 -11.97 22.67 34.53
C MET A 88 -12.34 22.06 33.16
N VAL A 89 -13.37 22.57 32.49
CA VAL A 89 -13.90 21.99 31.24
C VAL A 89 -13.15 22.49 30.00
N VAL A 90 -12.72 23.76 29.96
CA VAL A 90 -12.03 24.35 28.80
C VAL A 90 -10.82 23.53 28.31
N PRO A 91 -9.87 23.07 29.16
CA PRO A 91 -8.73 22.27 28.71
C PRO A 91 -9.10 20.86 28.24
N LEU A 92 -10.29 20.35 28.60
CA LEU A 92 -10.78 19.05 28.13
C LEU A 92 -11.17 19.08 26.64
N VAL A 93 -11.65 20.23 26.15
CA VAL A 93 -12.11 20.39 24.75
C VAL A 93 -11.02 20.06 23.72
N PRO A 94 -9.81 20.68 23.73
CA PRO A 94 -8.76 20.35 22.77
C PRO A 94 -8.23 18.92 22.91
N LEU A 95 -8.30 18.31 24.10
CA LEU A 95 -7.93 16.91 24.31
C LEU A 95 -8.90 15.96 23.63
N LEU A 96 -10.21 16.19 23.82
CA LEU A 96 -11.26 15.41 23.14
C LEU A 96 -11.17 15.56 21.62
N LEU A 97 -10.93 16.77 21.12
CA LEU A 97 -10.70 17.02 19.70
C LEU A 97 -9.46 16.30 19.19
N GLY A 98 -8.35 16.33 19.94
CA GLY A 98 -7.13 15.62 19.61
C GLY A 98 -7.32 14.10 19.56
N GLU A 99 -8.03 13.52 20.54
CA GLU A 99 -8.37 12.09 20.54
C GLU A 99 -9.31 11.72 19.39
N ALA A 100 -10.33 12.54 19.09
CA ALA A 100 -11.24 12.32 17.97
C ALA A 100 -10.51 12.36 16.61
N VAL A 101 -9.62 13.34 16.41
CA VAL A 101 -8.79 13.44 15.20
C VAL A 101 -7.84 12.26 15.10
N ARG A 102 -7.23 11.83 16.21
CA ARG A 102 -6.35 10.67 16.25
C ARG A 102 -7.10 9.40 15.88
N GLY A 103 -8.26 9.15 16.51
CA GLY A 103 -9.11 7.99 16.22
C GLY A 103 -9.53 7.97 14.75
N ARG A 104 -9.93 9.13 14.20
CA ARG A 104 -10.25 9.25 12.77
C ARG A 104 -9.05 8.95 11.87
N ARG A 105 -7.85 9.42 12.22
CA ARG A 105 -6.62 9.13 11.46
C ARG A 105 -6.25 7.64 11.51
N GLU A 106 -6.40 7.00 12.66
CA GLU A 106 -6.16 5.56 12.80
C GLU A 106 -7.16 4.76 11.95
N LEU A 107 -8.45 5.07 12.02
CA LEU A 107 -9.48 4.43 11.19
C LEU A 107 -9.19 4.58 9.69
N VAL A 108 -8.84 5.78 9.24
CA VAL A 108 -8.49 6.02 7.82
C VAL A 108 -7.25 5.24 7.43
N ARG A 109 -6.20 5.18 8.27
CA ARG A 109 -5.00 4.38 8.00
C ARG A 109 -5.31 2.89 7.92
N HIS A 110 -6.13 2.38 8.83
CA HIS A 110 -6.58 0.98 8.80
C HIS A 110 -7.36 0.68 7.53
N ALA A 111 -8.32 1.52 7.16
CA ALA A 111 -9.10 1.36 5.93
C ALA A 111 -8.23 1.41 4.65
N LEU A 112 -7.22 2.30 4.61
CA LEU A 112 -6.29 2.35 3.49
C LEU A 112 -5.42 1.09 3.41
N ALA A 113 -4.89 0.63 4.54
CA ALA A 113 -4.10 -0.61 4.60
C ALA A 113 -4.93 -1.84 4.24
N GLU A 114 -6.21 -1.89 4.63
CA GLU A 114 -7.14 -2.95 4.23
C GLU A 114 -7.40 -2.93 2.73
N ARG A 115 -7.67 -1.76 2.14
CA ARG A 115 -7.84 -1.61 0.69
C ARG A 115 -6.60 -2.06 -0.10
N GLU A 116 -5.40 -1.72 0.38
CA GLU A 116 -4.16 -2.16 -0.24
C GLU A 116 -4.00 -3.70 -0.17
N ARG A 117 -4.27 -4.29 1.00
CA ARG A 117 -4.28 -5.75 1.16
C ARG A 117 -5.33 -6.43 0.29
N GLU A 118 -6.52 -5.87 0.17
CA GLU A 118 -7.58 -6.37 -0.70
C GLU A 118 -7.18 -6.30 -2.18
N ALA A 119 -6.57 -5.19 -2.62
CA ALA A 119 -6.06 -5.04 -3.98
C ALA A 119 -4.99 -6.10 -4.28
N GLU A 120 -4.03 -6.30 -3.38
CA GLU A 120 -3.03 -7.36 -3.54
C GLU A 120 -3.65 -8.76 -3.55
N ARG A 121 -4.64 -9.02 -2.71
CA ARG A 121 -5.37 -10.30 -2.68
C ARG A 121 -6.06 -10.56 -4.00
N ARG A 122 -6.80 -9.59 -4.54
CA ARG A 122 -7.46 -9.71 -5.84
C ARG A 122 -6.47 -10.01 -6.97
N VAL A 123 -5.32 -9.33 -6.98
CA VAL A 123 -4.26 -9.61 -7.98
C VAL A 123 -3.69 -11.03 -7.82
N ARG A 124 -3.48 -11.52 -6.60
CA ARG A 124 -3.01 -12.89 -6.36
C ARG A 124 -4.06 -13.93 -6.79
N GLU A 125 -5.32 -13.71 -6.46
CA GLU A 125 -6.44 -14.59 -6.85
C GLU A 125 -6.58 -14.67 -8.37
N GLU A 126 -6.49 -13.51 -9.04
CA GLU A 126 -6.52 -13.42 -10.50
C GLU A 126 -5.39 -14.22 -11.15
N ARG A 127 -4.15 -14.06 -10.66
CA ARG A 127 -2.99 -14.82 -11.15
C ARG A 127 -3.18 -16.33 -10.99
N MET A 128 -3.75 -16.76 -9.86
CA MET A 128 -4.05 -18.18 -9.62
C MET A 128 -5.21 -18.70 -10.47
N ARG A 129 -6.19 -17.86 -10.82
CA ARG A 129 -7.23 -18.19 -11.79
C ARG A 129 -6.62 -18.39 -13.18
N ILE A 130 -5.86 -17.41 -13.67
CA ILE A 130 -5.18 -17.49 -14.98
C ILE A 130 -4.28 -18.71 -15.05
N ALA A 131 -3.48 -18.99 -14.01
CA ALA A 131 -2.62 -20.18 -13.99
C ALA A 131 -3.40 -21.49 -14.13
N ARG A 132 -4.59 -21.59 -13.52
CA ARG A 132 -5.46 -22.76 -13.65
C ARG A 132 -6.10 -22.85 -15.03
N GLU A 133 -6.63 -21.76 -15.57
CA GLU A 133 -7.18 -21.72 -16.93
C GLU A 133 -6.12 -22.14 -17.96
N LEU A 134 -4.89 -21.62 -17.83
CA LEU A 134 -3.76 -22.01 -18.67
C LEU A 134 -3.40 -23.49 -18.48
N HIS A 135 -3.39 -23.98 -17.24
CA HIS A 135 -3.11 -25.39 -16.98
C HIS A 135 -4.17 -26.31 -17.58
N ASP A 136 -5.45 -25.96 -17.46
CA ASP A 136 -6.56 -26.76 -17.98
C ASP A 136 -6.54 -26.83 -19.51
N ILE A 137 -6.30 -25.71 -20.19
CA ILE A 137 -6.14 -25.67 -21.65
C ILE A 137 -4.95 -26.54 -22.07
N VAL A 138 -3.78 -26.34 -21.45
CA VAL A 138 -2.57 -27.12 -21.77
C VAL A 138 -2.79 -28.61 -21.51
N ALA A 139 -3.35 -28.98 -20.36
CA ALA A 139 -3.62 -30.37 -20.00
C ALA A 139 -4.56 -31.03 -21.00
N HIS A 140 -5.62 -30.32 -21.41
CA HIS A 140 -6.57 -30.81 -22.41
C HIS A 140 -5.91 -31.01 -23.77
N THR A 141 -5.19 -30.02 -24.30
CA THR A 141 -4.52 -30.12 -25.60
C THR A 141 -3.47 -31.23 -25.60
N VAL A 142 -2.64 -31.31 -24.55
CA VAL A 142 -1.60 -32.35 -24.44
C VAL A 142 -2.22 -33.74 -24.36
N SER A 143 -3.34 -33.89 -23.63
CA SER A 143 -4.07 -35.16 -23.57
C SER A 143 -4.60 -35.57 -24.94
N ALA A 144 -5.24 -34.66 -25.68
CA ALA A 144 -5.71 -34.92 -27.04
C ALA A 144 -4.57 -35.27 -28.00
N MET A 145 -3.45 -34.54 -27.95
CA MET A 145 -2.25 -34.83 -28.74
C MET A 145 -1.69 -36.23 -28.42
N THR A 146 -1.68 -36.64 -27.16
CA THR A 146 -1.21 -37.96 -26.73
C THR A 146 -2.11 -39.07 -27.27
N VAL A 147 -3.42 -38.89 -27.23
CA VAL A 147 -4.39 -39.83 -27.82
C VAL A 147 -4.18 -39.96 -29.33
N HIS A 148 -4.09 -38.84 -30.06
CA HIS A 148 -3.87 -38.86 -31.51
C HIS A 148 -2.50 -39.44 -31.90
N ALA A 149 -1.46 -39.18 -31.11
CA ALA A 149 -0.15 -39.81 -31.30
C ALA A 149 -0.20 -41.33 -31.11
N GLY A 150 -0.95 -41.81 -30.11
CA GLY A 150 -1.20 -43.25 -29.92
C GLY A 150 -1.94 -43.89 -31.11
N VAL A 151 -2.98 -43.22 -31.63
CA VAL A 151 -3.70 -43.68 -32.84
C VAL A 151 -2.76 -43.71 -34.06
N ALA A 152 -1.87 -42.73 -34.21
CA ALA A 152 -0.92 -42.69 -35.30
C ALA A 152 0.07 -43.86 -35.25
N LEU A 153 0.58 -44.19 -34.05
CA LEU A 153 1.50 -45.31 -33.85
C LEU A 153 0.85 -46.66 -34.18
N GLU A 154 -0.38 -46.90 -33.72
CA GLU A 154 -1.10 -48.15 -34.00
C GLU A 154 -1.47 -48.31 -35.48
N ALA A 155 -1.74 -47.19 -36.17
CA ALA A 155 -2.15 -47.20 -37.57
C ALA A 155 -0.97 -47.18 -38.57
N LEU A 156 0.27 -46.96 -38.12
CA LEU A 156 1.39 -46.62 -38.99
C LEU A 156 1.64 -47.66 -40.09
N ASP A 157 1.67 -48.94 -39.73
CA ASP A 157 1.96 -50.04 -40.67
C ASP A 157 0.71 -50.53 -41.41
N ARG A 158 -0.45 -50.52 -40.74
CA ARG A 158 -1.69 -51.13 -41.28
C ARG A 158 -2.55 -50.15 -42.08
N ARG A 159 -2.55 -48.86 -41.70
CA ARG A 159 -3.42 -47.81 -42.26
C ARG A 159 -2.68 -46.45 -42.27
N PRO A 160 -1.68 -46.29 -43.15
CA PRO A 160 -0.81 -45.11 -43.17
C PRO A 160 -1.58 -43.79 -43.38
N GLU A 161 -2.71 -43.80 -44.10
CA GLU A 161 -3.55 -42.61 -44.27
C GLU A 161 -4.21 -42.14 -42.97
N VAL A 162 -4.58 -43.08 -42.09
CA VAL A 162 -5.11 -42.76 -40.75
C VAL A 162 -3.99 -42.20 -39.88
N ALA A 163 -2.79 -42.79 -39.93
CA ALA A 163 -1.63 -42.27 -39.20
C ALA A 163 -1.25 -40.84 -39.63
N ARG A 164 -1.23 -40.57 -40.95
CA ARG A 164 -1.00 -39.22 -41.49
C ARG A 164 -2.04 -38.22 -41.01
N THR A 165 -3.31 -38.63 -40.93
CA THR A 165 -4.41 -37.77 -40.47
C THR A 165 -4.30 -37.46 -38.98
N ALA A 166 -4.01 -38.47 -38.15
CA ALA A 166 -3.80 -38.28 -36.71
C ALA A 166 -2.58 -37.39 -36.41
N LEU A 167 -1.45 -37.57 -37.12
CA LEU A 167 -0.28 -36.68 -37.00
C LEU A 167 -0.58 -35.25 -37.45
N ARG A 168 -1.48 -35.06 -38.43
CA ARG A 168 -1.93 -33.73 -38.85
C ARG A 168 -2.70 -33.04 -37.72
N GLN A 169 -3.58 -33.76 -37.03
CA GLN A 169 -4.33 -33.27 -35.87
C GLN A 169 -3.38 -32.87 -34.74
N VAL A 170 -2.37 -33.70 -34.41
CA VAL A 170 -1.34 -33.35 -33.41
C VAL A 170 -0.65 -32.03 -33.79
N ARG A 171 -0.23 -31.88 -35.04
CA ARG A 171 0.46 -30.66 -35.52
C ARG A 171 -0.44 -29.42 -35.45
N GLU A 172 -1.72 -29.57 -35.75
CA GLU A 172 -2.71 -28.49 -35.72
C GLU A 172 -2.98 -28.04 -34.29
N SER A 173 -3.32 -28.97 -33.39
CA SER A 173 -3.54 -28.69 -31.96
C SER A 173 -2.31 -28.06 -31.29
N GLY A 174 -1.09 -28.51 -31.63
CA GLY A 174 0.13 -27.91 -31.11
C GLY A 174 0.36 -26.48 -31.60
N ARG A 175 -0.01 -26.17 -32.85
CA ARG A 175 0.07 -24.80 -33.39
C ARG A 175 -0.96 -23.89 -32.73
N GLU A 176 -2.18 -24.37 -32.56
CA GLU A 176 -3.28 -23.63 -31.96
C GLU A 176 -2.98 -23.28 -30.50
N ALA A 177 -2.53 -24.24 -29.69
CA ALA A 177 -2.17 -23.98 -28.30
C ALA A 177 -1.02 -22.97 -28.14
N VAL A 178 0.00 -23.01 -29.01
CA VAL A 178 1.08 -22.01 -28.97
C VAL A 178 0.58 -20.62 -29.35
N ALA A 179 -0.35 -20.53 -30.30
CA ALA A 179 -0.97 -19.26 -30.69
C ALA A 179 -1.82 -18.68 -29.55
N GLU A 180 -2.63 -19.52 -28.89
CA GLU A 180 -3.47 -19.13 -27.76
C GLU A 180 -2.65 -18.68 -26.55
N LEU A 181 -1.59 -19.42 -26.19
CA LEU A 181 -0.66 -19.02 -25.12
C LEU A 181 0.00 -17.66 -25.41
N ARG A 182 0.43 -17.42 -26.66
CA ARG A 182 1.03 -16.12 -27.05
C ARG A 182 0.02 -14.98 -26.98
N ALA A 183 -1.22 -15.21 -27.39
CA ALA A 183 -2.27 -14.21 -27.30
C ALA A 183 -2.53 -13.82 -25.83
N THR A 184 -2.68 -14.80 -24.94
CA THR A 184 -2.90 -14.56 -23.50
C THR A 184 -1.73 -13.82 -22.85
N VAL A 185 -0.48 -14.19 -23.17
CA VAL A 185 0.71 -13.50 -22.65
C VAL A 185 0.80 -12.06 -23.16
N THR A 186 0.42 -11.81 -24.42
CA THR A 186 0.39 -10.45 -24.99
C THR A 186 -0.59 -9.56 -24.24
N VAL A 187 -1.82 -10.05 -24.01
CA VAL A 187 -2.84 -9.33 -23.24
C VAL A 187 -2.36 -9.02 -21.81
N LEU A 188 -1.72 -9.98 -21.14
CA LEU A 188 -1.19 -9.77 -19.79
C LEU A 188 0.00 -8.79 -19.75
N ARG A 189 0.78 -8.71 -20.83
CA ARG A 189 1.90 -7.76 -20.95
C ARG A 189 1.41 -6.34 -21.21
N GLU A 190 0.32 -6.18 -21.97
CA GLU A 190 -0.33 -4.89 -22.23
C GLU A 190 -1.12 -4.36 -21.02
N ALA A 191 -1.68 -5.25 -20.20
CA ALA A 191 -2.45 -4.90 -19.00
C ALA A 191 -1.60 -4.59 -17.75
N GLY A 192 -0.30 -4.89 -17.76
CA GLY A 192 0.63 -4.55 -16.67
C GLY A 192 1.08 -3.08 -16.72
N PRO A 193 1.55 -2.48 -15.60
CA PRO A 193 2.28 -1.21 -15.68
C PRO A 193 3.44 -1.42 -16.64
N ALA A 194 3.46 -0.67 -17.75
CA ALA A 194 4.38 -0.85 -18.86
C ALA A 194 5.74 -1.27 -18.32
N ALA A 195 6.07 -2.57 -18.46
CA ALA A 195 7.39 -3.05 -18.08
C ALA A 195 8.38 -2.09 -18.76
N PRO A 196 9.40 -1.57 -18.05
CA PRO A 196 10.28 -0.57 -18.61
C PRO A 196 10.72 -1.11 -19.96
N VAL A 197 10.29 -0.40 -21.02
CA VAL A 197 10.66 -0.74 -22.38
C VAL A 197 12.16 -0.56 -22.38
N GLY A 198 12.89 -1.65 -22.12
CA GLY A 198 14.32 -1.68 -22.38
C GLY A 198 14.48 -1.15 -23.80
N PRO A 199 15.48 -0.28 -24.05
CA PRO A 199 15.67 0.30 -25.37
C PRO A 199 15.55 -0.81 -26.41
N ALA A 200 14.76 -0.57 -27.46
CA ALA A 200 14.50 -1.57 -28.49
C ALA A 200 15.85 -2.21 -28.87
N PRO A 201 15.95 -3.55 -28.90
CA PRO A 201 17.21 -4.25 -29.11
C PRO A 201 17.94 -3.66 -30.31
N GLY A 202 19.17 -3.21 -30.07
CA GLY A 202 19.96 -2.49 -31.06
C GLY A 202 20.53 -3.42 -32.13
N LEU A 203 21.09 -2.82 -33.18
CA LEU A 203 21.71 -3.54 -34.29
C LEU A 203 22.96 -4.34 -33.86
N ASP A 204 23.48 -4.07 -32.67
CA ASP A 204 24.56 -4.82 -32.00
C ASP A 204 24.15 -6.25 -31.63
N GLN A 205 22.85 -6.53 -31.49
CA GLN A 205 22.31 -7.84 -31.11
C GLN A 205 21.94 -8.74 -32.32
N LEU A 206 22.03 -8.21 -33.54
CA LEU A 206 21.81 -8.98 -34.79
C LEU A 206 22.67 -10.24 -34.92
N PRO A 207 23.97 -10.24 -34.54
CA PRO A 207 24.79 -11.46 -34.61
C PRO A 207 24.25 -12.59 -33.73
N GLU A 208 23.87 -12.30 -32.49
CA GLU A 208 23.35 -13.30 -31.55
C GLU A 208 21.98 -13.85 -32.01
N LEU A 209 21.14 -13.00 -32.62
CA LEU A 209 19.87 -13.43 -33.19
C LEU A 209 20.04 -14.37 -34.39
N VAL A 210 21.02 -14.08 -35.26
CA VAL A 210 21.33 -14.92 -36.43
C VAL A 210 21.86 -16.29 -35.99
N GLU A 211 22.71 -16.35 -34.95
CA GLU A 211 23.21 -17.61 -34.40
C GLU A 211 22.09 -18.50 -33.85
N ARG A 212 21.14 -17.91 -33.09
CA ARG A 212 19.99 -18.66 -32.56
C ARG A 212 19.08 -19.22 -33.66
N LEU A 213 18.92 -18.48 -34.77
CA LEU A 213 18.08 -18.91 -35.90
C LEU A 213 18.81 -19.89 -36.84
N ALA A 214 20.14 -19.81 -36.93
CA ALA A 214 20.97 -20.71 -37.73
C ALA A 214 21.01 -22.15 -37.18
N GLY A 215 20.69 -22.34 -35.90
CA GLY A 215 20.48 -23.67 -35.31
C GLY A 215 19.19 -24.38 -35.77
N GLY A 216 18.31 -23.69 -36.51
CA GLY A 216 17.10 -24.26 -37.11
C GLY A 216 17.26 -24.59 -38.60
N ALA A 217 16.15 -24.97 -39.25
CA ALA A 217 16.11 -25.33 -40.68
C ALA A 217 16.16 -24.12 -41.65
N LEU A 218 16.50 -22.92 -41.17
CA LEU A 218 16.48 -21.67 -41.94
C LEU A 218 17.91 -21.21 -42.26
N ARG A 219 18.18 -20.94 -43.54
CA ARG A 219 19.45 -20.35 -43.97
C ARG A 219 19.36 -18.83 -43.86
N VAL A 220 20.09 -18.25 -42.91
CA VAL A 220 20.09 -16.81 -42.64
C VAL A 220 21.45 -16.21 -42.97
N THR A 221 21.46 -15.09 -43.70
CA THR A 221 22.68 -14.35 -44.08
C THR A 221 22.59 -12.90 -43.60
N LEU A 222 23.60 -12.44 -42.84
CA LEU A 222 23.70 -11.06 -42.36
C LEU A 222 24.62 -10.26 -43.27
N ARG A 223 24.10 -9.19 -43.88
CA ARG A 223 24.89 -8.26 -44.72
C ARG A 223 24.81 -6.85 -44.13
N ARG A 224 25.96 -6.31 -43.70
CA ARG A 224 26.08 -4.91 -43.25
C ARG A 224 26.50 -4.05 -44.44
N ALA A 225 25.81 -2.93 -44.66
CA ALA A 225 26.14 -1.94 -45.68
C ALA A 225 26.11 -0.55 -45.03
N GLY A 226 27.28 0.05 -44.85
CA GLY A 226 27.50 1.33 -44.17
C GLY A 226 28.94 1.37 -43.62
N ALA A 227 29.63 2.48 -43.83
CA ALA A 227 31.03 2.70 -43.45
C ALA A 227 31.21 2.80 -41.92
#